data_AF-A0A9W9UQM2-F1
#
_entry.id   AF-A0A9W9UQM2-F1
#
_cell.length_a   1.000
_cell.length_b   1.000
_cell.length_c   1.000
_cell.angle_alpha   90.00
_cell.angle_beta   90.00
_cell.angle_gamma   90.00
#
_symmetry.space_group_name_H-M   'P 1'
#
loop_
_entity.id
_entity.type
_entity.pdbx_description
1 polymer ?
#
loop_
_entity_poly.entity_id
_entity_poly.type
_entity_poly.pdbx_seq_one_letter_code
_entity_poly.pdbx_strand_id
1 'polypeptide(L)'
;MVRSIFAFSLIASALAVPIEAEVEKRATCPGVHIFGARETTASAGYGSSSTVVNGLLSSYSGSTAEAISYPACGGQASCGSVSYSSSVAQGIAAVASAVNAYNTQCPSTKLVLVGYSQGAEIMDAALCGGGVPNQGYTNTAVQLSTSAVNMVKAAIFMGDPLFKAGLSYDVGTCAAGGFDARPAGFSCPSAKCPAGVRRRGPHHGSPSSQPPSYIMATIPNLNSLRRGRGRGFGRDVSRPGKDQVVQGTDNDASVSRLSAVQLGYLDDPYATALTPPGSATRRLPIINRGTYVRTTTIDQLVTRFLGPWAPDNKRKQIISLGAGSDTRVFRLLSSRQSPDFVYHELDFAVNTTAKIRAIRSAPELQRVLGIDSSVPEKDSPVKVSEAGDALQSPSYHIHPVDLRTLSSHDDPAKALPGVETDLPTLLISECCLVYLSPVEAQKVVSFFTEGLFGGRATGPGGDAQVGQTAVPLGLILYEPIRPNDAFGEVMVSNLAARGIQLQTLHKYASLEAQRVRFRDQGFGDGQAAGDVEFLWKKWVSEEEKDRVAGLEMLDEMEEWELLARHYCIAWGWRDRDDISAFAGWKTLEAQQGG
;
A
#
# COMPACT_ATOMS: atom_id res chain seq x y z
N MET A 1 14.02 -66.20 78.82
CA MET A 1 12.60 -65.80 78.70
C MET A 1 12.47 -64.93 77.45
N VAL A 2 11.62 -65.33 76.50
CA VAL A 2 11.02 -64.54 75.38
C VAL A 2 11.98 -64.13 74.24
N ARG A 3 12.10 -64.93 73.15
CA ARG A 3 11.30 -65.04 71.89
C ARG A 3 11.57 -63.88 70.91
N SER A 4 12.26 -64.06 69.77
CA SER A 4 11.92 -64.76 68.50
C SER A 4 11.14 -63.90 67.49
N ILE A 5 11.36 -64.23 66.19
CA ILE A 5 10.63 -63.89 64.94
C ILE A 5 11.06 -62.53 64.33
N PHE A 6 11.60 -62.39 63.10
CA PHE A 6 11.15 -62.91 61.79
C PHE A 6 12.29 -63.34 60.84
N ALA A 7 11.94 -64.32 60.00
CA ALA A 7 12.83 -65.15 59.20
C ALA A 7 12.95 -64.73 57.72
N PHE A 8 14.01 -65.29 57.15
CA PHE A 8 14.57 -65.26 55.79
C PHE A 8 13.72 -65.92 54.67
N SER A 9 14.20 -65.68 53.44
CA SER A 9 14.03 -66.44 52.16
C SER A 9 12.80 -66.12 51.29
N LEU A 10 12.83 -66.07 49.95
CA LEU A 10 13.82 -66.40 48.90
C LEU A 10 13.26 -65.82 47.57
N ILE A 11 14.11 -65.48 46.59
CA ILE A 11 14.01 -65.83 45.14
C ILE A 11 14.97 -64.94 44.32
N ALA A 12 15.69 -65.59 43.39
CA ALA A 12 16.81 -65.08 42.63
C ALA A 12 16.45 -64.71 41.16
N SER A 13 17.28 -63.82 40.61
CA SER A 13 17.76 -63.72 39.21
C SER A 13 16.80 -63.30 38.08
N ALA A 14 17.01 -62.09 37.55
CA ALA A 14 17.54 -61.84 36.18
C ALA A 14 17.52 -60.33 35.87
N LEU A 15 18.67 -59.78 35.48
CA LEU A 15 18.79 -58.42 34.93
C LEU A 15 18.32 -58.43 33.47
N ALA A 16 17.15 -57.85 33.20
CA ALA A 16 16.73 -57.49 31.84
C ALA A 16 16.96 -55.98 31.66
N VAL A 17 17.83 -55.62 30.72
CA VAL A 17 17.88 -54.27 30.15
C VAL A 17 16.80 -54.23 29.06
N PRO A 18 15.77 -53.37 29.16
CA PRO A 18 14.82 -53.21 28.08
C PRO A 18 15.45 -52.34 26.99
N ILE A 19 15.62 -52.95 25.83
CA ILE A 19 15.81 -52.28 24.54
C ILE A 19 14.44 -51.66 24.18
N GLU A 20 14.12 -50.50 24.77
CA GLU A 20 12.91 -49.73 24.44
C GLU A 20 13.32 -48.31 24.04
N ALA A 21 13.73 -48.11 22.79
CA ALA A 21 13.73 -46.79 22.14
C ALA A 21 14.06 -46.84 20.63
N GLU A 22 13.47 -47.73 19.84
CA GLU A 22 13.61 -47.65 18.35
C GLU A 22 12.30 -47.81 17.58
N VAL A 23 11.14 -47.57 18.21
CA VAL A 23 9.85 -47.67 17.52
C VAL A 23 8.92 -46.51 17.90
N GLU A 24 9.35 -45.25 17.74
CA GLU A 24 8.40 -44.13 17.69
C GLU A 24 8.98 -42.86 17.04
N LYS A 25 8.92 -42.80 15.70
CA LYS A 25 8.76 -41.59 14.87
C LYS A 25 8.80 -41.97 13.39
N ARG A 26 7.77 -42.68 12.90
CA ARG A 26 7.47 -42.62 11.46
C ARG A 26 6.77 -41.29 11.19
N ALA A 27 7.55 -40.22 11.07
CA ALA A 27 7.05 -38.99 10.48
C ALA A 27 6.72 -39.31 9.01
N THR A 28 5.45 -39.16 8.63
CA THR A 28 5.06 -39.21 7.22
C THR A 28 5.69 -38.00 6.52
N CYS A 29 6.82 -38.22 5.86
CA CYS A 29 7.49 -37.19 5.07
C CYS A 29 6.54 -36.67 3.98
N PRO A 30 6.38 -35.34 3.83
CA PRO A 30 5.48 -34.76 2.84
C PRO A 30 6.04 -34.96 1.43
N GLY A 31 5.17 -34.89 0.42
CA GLY A 31 5.60 -34.94 -0.97
C GLY A 31 6.47 -33.74 -1.39
N VAL A 32 6.24 -32.58 -0.76
CA VAL A 32 6.97 -31.32 -0.98
C VAL A 32 7.23 -30.63 0.36
N HIS A 33 8.45 -30.10 0.53
CA HIS A 33 8.80 -29.24 1.64
C HIS A 33 9.47 -27.95 1.15
N ILE A 34 9.12 -26.82 1.76
CA ILE A 34 9.54 -25.48 1.33
C ILE A 34 10.36 -24.82 2.42
N PHE A 35 11.58 -24.40 2.09
CA PHE A 35 12.38 -23.53 2.95
C PHE A 35 12.18 -22.08 2.52
N GLY A 36 11.90 -21.20 3.48
CA GLY A 36 11.78 -19.75 3.24
C GLY A 36 12.80 -18.94 4.04
N ALA A 37 13.48 -17.98 3.41
CA ALA A 37 14.38 -17.04 4.07
C ALA A 37 13.94 -15.58 3.86
N ARG A 38 13.94 -14.82 4.94
CA ARG A 38 13.51 -13.41 5.02
C ARG A 38 14.60 -12.43 4.58
N GLU A 39 14.26 -11.17 4.48
CA GLU A 39 15.14 -10.03 4.21
C GLU A 39 15.82 -9.48 5.47
N THR A 40 16.81 -8.61 5.26
CA THR A 40 17.49 -7.87 6.32
C THR A 40 16.49 -7.09 7.19
N THR A 41 16.70 -7.09 8.50
CA THR A 41 15.88 -6.46 9.55
C THR A 41 14.50 -7.07 9.79
N ALA A 42 14.05 -8.01 8.95
CA ALA A 42 12.77 -8.67 9.16
C ALA A 42 12.77 -9.51 10.45
N SER A 43 11.63 -9.52 11.13
CA SER A 43 11.40 -10.40 12.29
C SER A 43 11.45 -11.88 11.88
N ALA A 44 11.77 -12.77 12.83
CA ALA A 44 11.83 -14.21 12.58
C ALA A 44 10.56 -14.76 11.88
N GLY A 45 10.77 -15.63 10.89
CA GLY A 45 9.75 -16.12 9.97
C GLY A 45 10.20 -15.98 8.52
N TYR A 46 9.25 -15.93 7.60
CA TYR A 46 9.51 -15.88 6.16
C TYR A 46 9.79 -14.46 5.61
N GLY A 47 9.43 -13.40 6.34
CA GLY A 47 9.47 -12.03 5.83
C GLY A 47 8.69 -11.89 4.53
N SER A 48 9.25 -11.16 3.57
CA SER A 48 8.68 -10.93 2.24
C SER A 48 8.65 -12.18 1.36
N SER A 49 9.45 -13.21 1.66
CA SER A 49 9.33 -14.53 0.99
C SER A 49 8.01 -15.25 1.33
N SER A 50 7.29 -14.81 2.37
CA SER A 50 6.03 -15.43 2.82
C SER A 50 4.98 -15.55 1.72
N THR A 51 4.90 -14.60 0.79
CA THR A 51 3.89 -14.63 -0.28
C THR A 51 4.08 -15.85 -1.19
N VAL A 52 5.32 -16.12 -1.59
CA VAL A 52 5.65 -17.29 -2.43
C VAL A 52 5.52 -18.58 -1.64
N VAL A 53 6.00 -18.63 -0.39
CA VAL A 53 5.87 -19.80 0.48
C VAL A 53 4.39 -20.18 0.66
N ASN A 54 3.54 -19.20 0.99
CA ASN A 54 2.10 -19.44 1.17
C ASN A 54 1.39 -19.81 -0.15
N GLY A 55 1.79 -19.20 -1.27
CA GLY A 55 1.31 -19.56 -2.59
C GLY A 55 1.59 -21.04 -2.92
N LEU A 56 2.81 -21.51 -2.64
CA LEU A 56 3.19 -22.90 -2.81
C LEU A 56 2.42 -23.83 -1.86
N LEU A 57 2.32 -23.48 -0.58
CA LEU A 57 1.53 -24.25 0.40
C LEU A 57 0.07 -24.42 -0.03
N SER A 58 -0.53 -23.37 -0.59
CA SER A 58 -1.92 -23.42 -1.10
C SER A 58 -2.07 -24.24 -2.38
N SER A 59 -1.06 -24.22 -3.25
CA SER A 59 -1.08 -24.89 -4.56
C SER A 59 -0.77 -26.39 -4.46
N TYR A 60 0.00 -26.80 -3.45
CA TYR A 60 0.43 -28.17 -3.24
C TYR A 60 -0.10 -28.71 -1.92
N SER A 61 -1.29 -29.31 -1.95
CA SER A 61 -1.93 -29.90 -0.77
C SER A 61 -1.03 -30.96 -0.11
N GLY A 62 -0.92 -30.91 1.21
CA GLY A 62 -0.03 -31.79 1.99
C GLY A 62 1.45 -31.41 1.97
N SER A 63 1.82 -30.30 1.32
CA SER A 63 3.16 -29.71 1.48
C SER A 63 3.33 -29.07 2.85
N THR A 64 4.58 -28.97 3.30
CA THR A 64 4.94 -28.27 4.54
C THR A 64 6.02 -27.23 4.26
N ALA A 65 6.25 -26.32 5.20
CA ALA A 65 7.28 -25.30 5.06
C ALA A 65 7.92 -24.96 6.41
N GLU A 66 9.18 -24.53 6.37
CA GLU A 66 9.87 -23.97 7.53
C GLU A 66 10.76 -22.77 7.15
N ALA A 67 10.93 -21.85 8.10
CA ALA A 67 11.72 -20.65 7.91
C ALA A 67 13.18 -20.90 8.29
N ILE A 68 14.13 -20.40 7.50
CA ILE A 68 15.55 -20.40 7.87
C ILE A 68 15.75 -19.48 9.07
N SER A 69 16.29 -20.04 10.14
CA SER A 69 16.62 -19.31 11.36
C SER A 69 18.04 -18.79 11.30
N TYR A 70 18.17 -17.48 11.13
CA TYR A 70 19.43 -16.75 11.07
C TYR A 70 19.21 -15.28 11.46
N PRO A 71 20.26 -14.46 11.71
CA PRO A 71 20.09 -13.09 12.22
C PRO A 71 19.27 -12.17 11.31
N ALA A 72 19.45 -12.26 10.00
CA ALA A 72 18.87 -11.32 9.02
C ALA A 72 19.12 -9.86 9.40
N CYS A 73 20.38 -9.47 9.61
CA CYS A 73 20.75 -8.18 10.17
C CYS A 73 21.77 -7.45 9.31
N GLY A 74 21.76 -6.12 9.36
CA GLY A 74 22.72 -5.22 8.70
C GLY A 74 23.52 -4.36 9.69
N GLY A 75 23.52 -4.71 10.98
CA GLY A 75 24.14 -3.95 12.06
C GLY A 75 23.16 -3.23 12.99
N GLN A 76 21.86 -3.32 12.73
CA GLN A 76 20.83 -2.67 13.54
C GLN A 76 20.61 -3.38 14.88
N ALA A 77 20.35 -2.62 15.95
CA ALA A 77 20.07 -3.17 17.27
C ALA A 77 18.82 -4.06 17.32
N SER A 78 17.82 -3.78 16.48
CA SER A 78 16.56 -4.53 16.39
C SER A 78 16.74 -5.98 15.92
N CYS A 79 17.86 -6.31 15.27
CA CYS A 79 18.18 -7.64 14.76
C CYS A 79 19.43 -8.24 15.41
N GLY A 80 19.83 -7.71 16.58
CA GLY A 80 20.95 -8.23 17.38
C GLY A 80 22.31 -7.60 17.09
N SER A 81 22.35 -6.46 16.39
CA SER A 81 23.57 -5.69 16.09
C SER A 81 24.65 -6.47 15.32
N VAL A 82 24.28 -7.57 14.68
CA VAL A 82 25.20 -8.37 13.85
C VAL A 82 25.40 -7.66 12.51
N SER A 83 26.64 -7.50 12.08
CA SER A 83 26.95 -6.88 10.77
C SER A 83 26.32 -7.68 9.62
N TYR A 84 26.07 -7.01 8.49
CA TYR A 84 25.54 -7.65 7.29
C TYR A 84 26.35 -8.89 6.89
N SER A 85 27.67 -8.73 6.80
CA SER A 85 28.60 -9.79 6.43
C SER A 85 28.56 -11.00 7.38
N SER A 86 28.47 -10.76 8.69
CA SER A 86 28.35 -11.83 9.68
C SER A 86 26.97 -12.51 9.61
N SER A 87 25.91 -11.74 9.34
CA SER A 87 24.57 -12.27 9.14
C SER A 87 24.49 -13.19 7.91
N VAL A 88 25.12 -12.81 6.79
CA VAL A 88 25.22 -13.62 5.57
C VAL A 88 25.94 -14.93 5.85
N ALA A 89 27.13 -14.89 6.47
CA ALA A 89 27.89 -16.10 6.78
C ALA A 89 27.12 -17.08 7.69
N GLN A 90 26.45 -16.56 8.72
CA GLN A 90 25.59 -17.36 9.60
C GLN A 90 24.36 -17.90 8.87
N GLY A 91 23.76 -17.10 7.98
CA GLY A 91 22.62 -17.52 7.17
C GLY A 91 22.96 -18.65 6.20
N ILE A 92 24.11 -18.60 5.53
CA ILE A 92 24.58 -19.67 4.64
C ILE A 92 24.72 -20.99 5.42
N ALA A 93 25.32 -20.93 6.61
CA ALA A 93 25.45 -22.09 7.50
C ALA A 93 24.08 -22.60 7.98
N ALA A 94 23.14 -21.71 8.30
CA ALA A 94 21.78 -22.07 8.71
C ALA A 94 21.00 -22.77 7.58
N VAL A 95 21.10 -22.28 6.34
CA VAL A 95 20.51 -22.94 5.16
C VAL A 95 21.09 -24.35 5.02
N ALA A 96 22.42 -24.48 5.03
CA ALA A 96 23.08 -25.78 4.89
C ALA A 96 22.64 -26.77 5.98
N SER A 97 22.60 -26.32 7.24
CA SER A 97 22.16 -27.13 8.37
C SER A 97 20.71 -27.60 8.21
N ALA A 98 19.78 -26.67 8.00
CA ALA A 98 18.35 -26.97 7.92
C ALA A 98 18.02 -27.90 6.74
N VAL A 99 18.51 -27.58 5.55
CA VAL A 99 18.19 -28.33 4.33
C VAL A 99 18.80 -29.73 4.36
N ASN A 100 20.06 -29.87 4.80
CA ASN A 100 20.72 -31.17 4.87
C ASN A 100 20.11 -32.06 5.98
N ALA A 101 19.79 -31.49 7.14
CA ALA A 101 19.15 -32.21 8.23
C ALA A 101 17.75 -32.71 7.82
N TYR A 102 16.97 -31.88 7.13
CA TYR A 102 15.66 -32.28 6.63
C TYR A 102 15.77 -33.38 5.57
N ASN A 103 16.68 -33.24 4.59
CA ASN A 103 16.87 -34.28 3.58
C ASN A 103 17.33 -35.61 4.19
N THR A 104 18.11 -35.58 5.26
CA THR A 104 18.51 -36.79 5.99
C THR A 104 17.29 -37.49 6.62
N GLN A 105 16.35 -36.72 7.17
CA GLN A 105 15.12 -37.25 7.76
C GLN A 105 14.10 -37.70 6.69
N CYS A 106 14.03 -36.97 5.57
CA CYS A 106 13.05 -37.16 4.51
C CYS A 106 13.73 -37.17 3.13
N PRO A 107 14.46 -38.24 2.78
CA PRO A 107 15.33 -38.27 1.59
C PRO A 107 14.57 -38.26 0.26
N SER A 108 13.29 -38.62 0.26
CA SER A 108 12.44 -38.65 -0.94
C SER A 108 11.55 -37.40 -1.11
N THR A 109 11.54 -36.47 -0.14
CA THR A 109 10.75 -35.25 -0.22
C THR A 109 11.35 -34.26 -1.21
N LYS A 110 10.53 -33.71 -2.11
CA LYS A 110 10.95 -32.65 -3.04
C LYS A 110 11.12 -31.34 -2.27
N LEU A 111 12.23 -30.66 -2.47
CA LEU A 111 12.56 -29.42 -1.76
C LEU A 111 12.37 -28.22 -2.68
N VAL A 112 11.85 -27.13 -2.11
CA VAL A 112 11.78 -25.82 -2.76
C VAL A 112 12.49 -24.81 -1.87
N LEU A 113 13.40 -24.03 -2.45
CA LEU A 113 14.12 -22.97 -1.75
C LEU A 113 13.55 -21.62 -2.17
N VAL A 114 13.13 -20.80 -1.22
CA VAL A 114 12.56 -19.47 -1.46
C VAL A 114 13.29 -18.44 -0.60
N GLY A 115 13.84 -17.41 -1.24
CA GLY A 115 14.52 -16.33 -0.54
C GLY A 115 14.19 -14.97 -1.13
N TYR A 116 14.23 -13.93 -0.30
CA TYR A 116 14.13 -12.53 -0.73
C TYR A 116 15.25 -11.69 -0.11
N SER A 117 15.88 -10.80 -0.90
CA SER A 117 16.99 -9.92 -0.47
C SER A 117 18.14 -10.73 0.17
N GLN A 118 18.60 -10.41 1.39
CA GLN A 118 19.62 -11.20 2.10
C GLN A 118 19.24 -12.69 2.22
N GLY A 119 17.95 -13.02 2.30
CA GLY A 119 17.46 -14.39 2.32
C GLY A 119 17.68 -15.14 1.00
N ALA A 120 17.62 -14.44 -0.12
CA ALA A 120 17.98 -14.97 -1.44
C ALA A 120 19.50 -15.20 -1.53
N GLU A 121 20.30 -14.21 -1.11
CA GLU A 121 21.77 -14.31 -1.11
C GLU A 121 22.30 -15.54 -0.36
N ILE A 122 21.80 -15.79 0.85
CA ILE A 122 22.24 -16.93 1.66
C ILE A 122 21.82 -18.28 1.06
N MET A 123 20.66 -18.33 0.37
CA MET A 123 20.19 -19.54 -0.27
C MET A 123 20.92 -19.82 -1.58
N ASP A 124 21.17 -18.81 -2.40
CA ASP A 124 21.97 -18.91 -3.62
C ASP A 124 23.39 -19.36 -3.28
N ALA A 125 24.06 -18.70 -2.33
CA ALA A 125 25.41 -19.09 -1.90
C ALA A 125 25.46 -20.53 -1.35
N ALA A 126 24.47 -20.97 -0.57
CA ALA A 126 24.43 -22.34 -0.06
C ALA A 126 24.20 -23.38 -1.18
N LEU A 127 23.29 -23.09 -2.12
CA LEU A 127 22.93 -23.98 -3.22
C LEU A 127 24.01 -24.04 -4.31
N CYS A 128 24.57 -22.90 -4.69
CA CYS A 128 25.45 -22.74 -5.84
C CYS A 128 26.93 -22.62 -5.48
N GLY A 129 27.27 -22.43 -4.20
CA GLY A 129 28.65 -22.20 -3.76
C GLY A 129 29.18 -20.85 -4.22
N GLY A 130 30.44 -20.78 -4.63
CA GLY A 130 31.08 -19.57 -5.20
C GLY A 130 31.44 -18.48 -4.19
N GLY A 131 31.05 -18.62 -2.92
CA GLY A 131 31.28 -17.65 -1.87
C GLY A 131 30.49 -16.34 -2.04
N VAL A 132 30.72 -15.42 -1.10
CA VAL A 132 30.25 -14.02 -1.11
C VAL A 132 31.44 -13.12 -0.72
N PRO A 133 32.42 -12.91 -1.63
CA PRO A 133 33.70 -12.28 -1.29
C PRO A 133 33.59 -10.85 -0.75
N ASN A 134 32.64 -10.05 -1.27
CA ASN A 134 32.38 -8.69 -0.79
C ASN A 134 31.88 -8.66 0.66
N GLN A 135 31.31 -9.76 1.14
CA GLN A 135 30.90 -9.98 2.53
C GLN A 135 31.90 -10.84 3.32
N GLY A 136 33.11 -11.05 2.80
CA GLY A 136 34.17 -11.80 3.47
C GLY A 136 33.93 -13.32 3.58
N TYR A 137 32.87 -13.86 2.97
CA TYR A 137 32.63 -15.31 2.95
C TYR A 137 33.33 -15.94 1.74
N THR A 138 34.48 -16.56 1.95
CA THR A 138 35.36 -17.05 0.88
C THR A 138 35.21 -18.53 0.53
N ASN A 139 34.38 -19.28 1.27
CA ASN A 139 34.14 -20.69 0.96
C ASN A 139 33.34 -20.83 -0.34
N THR A 140 33.97 -21.39 -1.37
CA THR A 140 33.38 -21.54 -2.71
C THR A 140 32.67 -22.88 -2.92
N ALA A 141 32.75 -23.81 -1.96
CA ALA A 141 32.07 -25.10 -2.08
C ALA A 141 30.54 -24.94 -2.04
N VAL A 142 29.81 -25.85 -2.68
CA VAL A 142 28.36 -26.00 -2.46
C VAL A 142 28.15 -26.49 -1.03
N GLN A 143 27.28 -25.84 -0.27
CA GLN A 143 27.07 -26.14 1.16
C GLN A 143 25.95 -27.17 1.38
N LEU A 144 25.07 -27.35 0.40
CA LEU A 144 24.08 -28.42 0.39
C LEU A 144 24.72 -29.76 0.02
N SER A 145 24.32 -30.84 0.66
CA SER A 145 24.76 -32.19 0.30
C SER A 145 24.24 -32.56 -1.09
N THR A 146 24.96 -33.44 -1.80
CA THR A 146 24.52 -33.93 -3.11
C THR A 146 23.11 -34.55 -3.05
N SER A 147 22.77 -35.23 -1.95
CA SER A 147 21.44 -35.80 -1.75
C SER A 147 20.36 -34.73 -1.64
N ALA A 148 20.63 -33.63 -0.91
CA ALA A 148 19.72 -32.52 -0.78
C ALA A 148 19.56 -31.76 -2.10
N VAL A 149 20.67 -31.45 -2.79
CA VAL A 149 20.67 -30.79 -4.11
C VAL A 149 19.82 -31.57 -5.13
N ASN A 150 19.94 -32.89 -5.17
CA ASN A 150 19.13 -33.75 -6.06
C ASN A 150 17.62 -33.65 -5.79
N MET A 151 17.24 -33.26 -4.57
CA MET A 151 15.85 -33.10 -4.17
C MET A 151 15.34 -31.67 -4.31
N VAL A 152 16.19 -30.67 -4.50
CA VAL A 152 15.78 -29.30 -4.85
C VAL A 152 15.16 -29.29 -6.25
N LYS A 153 13.86 -29.01 -6.35
CA LYS A 153 13.12 -28.97 -7.62
C LYS A 153 12.86 -27.56 -8.12
N ALA A 154 12.95 -26.57 -7.23
CA ALA A 154 12.87 -25.16 -7.57
C ALA A 154 13.67 -24.34 -6.56
N ALA A 155 14.33 -23.30 -7.06
CA ALA A 155 14.98 -22.25 -6.29
C ALA A 155 14.41 -20.92 -6.78
N ILE A 156 13.80 -20.15 -5.88
CA ILE A 156 13.09 -18.91 -6.20
C ILE A 156 13.72 -17.80 -5.36
N PHE A 157 14.64 -17.07 -5.98
CA PHE A 157 15.42 -16.03 -5.34
C PHE A 157 15.00 -14.68 -5.92
N MET A 158 14.44 -13.83 -5.06
CA MET A 158 13.87 -12.54 -5.45
C MET A 158 14.70 -11.43 -4.82
N GLY A 159 15.03 -10.37 -5.59
CA GLY A 159 15.90 -9.30 -5.10
C GLY A 159 17.28 -9.82 -4.66
N ASP A 160 17.78 -10.89 -5.27
CA ASP A 160 19.01 -11.57 -4.83
C ASP A 160 20.25 -10.67 -5.05
N PRO A 161 20.96 -10.27 -3.96
CA PRO A 161 22.23 -9.56 -4.05
C PRO A 161 23.26 -10.23 -4.97
N LEU A 162 23.24 -11.56 -5.11
CA LEU A 162 24.15 -12.30 -5.98
C LEU A 162 23.68 -12.35 -7.44
N PHE A 163 22.46 -11.91 -7.76
CA PHE A 163 21.89 -12.01 -9.09
C PHE A 163 22.79 -11.37 -10.16
N LYS A 164 22.90 -12.04 -11.30
CA LYS A 164 23.58 -11.52 -12.47
C LYS A 164 22.85 -11.96 -13.72
N ALA A 165 22.37 -10.98 -14.49
CA ALA A 165 21.65 -11.25 -15.72
C ALA A 165 22.49 -12.05 -16.74
N GLY A 166 21.84 -13.02 -17.37
CA GLY A 166 22.37 -13.78 -18.51
C GLY A 166 22.92 -15.15 -18.13
N LEU A 167 22.78 -15.59 -16.89
CA LEU A 167 23.10 -16.95 -16.49
C LEU A 167 22.03 -17.91 -17.00
N SER A 168 22.44 -19.12 -17.38
CA SER A 168 21.57 -20.09 -18.08
C SER A 168 20.35 -20.56 -17.28
N TYR A 169 20.33 -20.30 -15.98
CA TYR A 169 19.28 -20.67 -15.03
C TYR A 169 18.42 -19.46 -14.60
N ASP A 170 18.72 -18.26 -15.09
CA ASP A 170 17.92 -17.07 -14.81
C ASP A 170 16.55 -17.19 -15.47
N VAL A 171 15.52 -16.78 -14.73
CA VAL A 171 14.16 -16.67 -15.23
C VAL A 171 13.64 -15.29 -14.85
N GLY A 172 13.11 -14.55 -15.82
CA GLY A 172 12.58 -13.20 -15.63
C GLY A 172 13.11 -12.19 -16.65
N THR A 173 12.79 -10.92 -16.45
CA THR A 173 13.17 -9.80 -17.33
C THR A 173 14.20 -8.86 -16.71
N CYS A 174 14.71 -9.18 -15.51
CA CYS A 174 15.69 -8.34 -14.83
C CYS A 174 17.03 -8.36 -15.60
N ALA A 175 17.51 -7.17 -15.97
CA ALA A 175 18.80 -6.98 -16.64
C ALA A 175 19.87 -6.39 -15.70
N ALA A 176 19.48 -5.88 -14.53
CA ALA A 176 20.39 -5.32 -13.54
C ALA A 176 20.94 -6.43 -12.63
N GLY A 177 22.23 -6.37 -12.28
CA GLY A 177 22.83 -7.27 -11.29
C GLY A 177 22.53 -6.79 -9.87
N GLY A 178 22.56 -7.72 -8.91
CA GLY A 178 22.52 -7.36 -7.49
C GLY A 178 23.81 -6.63 -7.05
N PHE A 179 23.79 -6.00 -5.88
CA PHE A 179 24.94 -5.22 -5.41
C PHE A 179 26.18 -6.08 -5.10
N ASP A 180 26.00 -7.39 -4.90
CA ASP A 180 27.05 -8.40 -4.73
C ASP A 180 27.05 -9.43 -5.88
N ALA A 181 26.65 -9.00 -7.08
CA ALA A 181 26.46 -9.85 -8.24
C ALA A 181 27.61 -10.85 -8.47
N ARG A 182 27.25 -12.08 -8.87
CA ARG A 182 28.23 -13.12 -9.23
C ARG A 182 29.28 -12.60 -10.24
N PRO A 183 30.53 -13.08 -10.18
CA PRO A 183 31.54 -12.70 -11.16
C PRO A 183 31.14 -13.15 -12.59
N ALA A 184 31.71 -12.49 -13.60
CA ALA A 184 31.48 -12.89 -14.99
C ALA A 184 31.94 -14.34 -15.23
N GLY A 185 31.12 -15.13 -15.92
CA GLY A 185 31.40 -16.54 -16.18
C GLY A 185 31.10 -17.49 -15.02
N PHE A 186 30.55 -17.01 -13.90
CA PHE A 186 30.05 -17.89 -12.85
C PHE A 186 28.99 -18.85 -13.39
N SER A 187 29.00 -20.09 -12.92
CA SER A 187 27.98 -21.08 -13.22
C SER A 187 27.67 -21.84 -11.95
N CYS A 188 26.42 -21.80 -11.50
CA CYS A 188 25.93 -22.62 -10.40
C CYS A 188 26.10 -24.12 -10.73
N PRO A 189 26.94 -24.88 -10.01
CA PRO A 189 27.13 -26.31 -10.27
C PRO A 189 25.84 -27.12 -10.07
N SER A 190 24.98 -26.65 -9.16
CA SER A 190 23.70 -27.25 -8.78
C SER A 190 22.56 -26.91 -9.73
N ALA A 191 22.74 -26.00 -10.69
CA ALA A 191 21.70 -25.61 -11.64
C ALA A 191 21.44 -26.66 -12.75
N LYS A 192 22.21 -27.75 -12.79
CA LYS A 192 21.98 -28.90 -13.68
C LYS A 192 20.86 -29.80 -13.12
N CYS A 193 19.64 -29.30 -13.04
CA CYS A 193 18.49 -30.16 -12.72
C CYS A 193 18.03 -30.92 -13.98
N PRO A 194 17.99 -32.27 -13.96
CA PRO A 194 17.44 -33.06 -15.06
C PRO A 194 15.91 -33.16 -14.93
N ALA A 195 15.18 -32.47 -15.81
CA ALA A 195 13.93 -32.89 -16.48
C ALA A 195 12.99 -31.69 -16.75
N GLY A 196 12.71 -31.43 -18.05
CA GLY A 196 11.33 -31.11 -18.43
C GLY A 196 10.95 -29.75 -19.00
N VAL A 197 11.85 -28.95 -19.59
CA VAL A 197 11.41 -27.89 -20.54
C VAL A 197 12.24 -27.97 -21.81
N ARG A 198 11.79 -28.80 -22.76
CA ARG A 198 12.32 -28.80 -24.12
C ARG A 198 11.85 -27.53 -24.83
N ARG A 199 12.80 -26.69 -25.27
CA ARG A 199 12.56 -25.67 -26.29
C ARG A 199 12.06 -26.35 -27.58
N ARG A 200 10.85 -26.05 -28.04
CA ARG A 200 10.48 -26.22 -29.45
C ARG A 200 10.61 -24.86 -30.15
N GLY A 201 11.53 -24.78 -31.11
CA GLY A 201 11.60 -23.70 -32.09
C GLY A 201 10.56 -23.87 -33.21
N PRO A 202 10.39 -22.86 -34.08
CA PRO A 202 9.12 -22.56 -34.73
C PRO A 202 8.92 -23.27 -36.08
N HIS A 203 7.68 -23.68 -36.36
CA HIS A 203 7.18 -23.83 -37.72
C HIS A 203 5.86 -23.05 -37.87
N HIS A 204 5.75 -22.37 -39.01
CA HIS A 204 4.69 -21.46 -39.46
C HIS A 204 3.25 -21.99 -39.32
N GLY A 205 2.32 -21.09 -38.95
CA GLY A 205 0.86 -21.25 -39.13
C GLY A 205 0.04 -20.48 -38.07
N SER A 206 -0.87 -19.61 -38.50
CA SER A 206 -1.67 -18.63 -37.73
C SER A 206 -2.74 -19.23 -36.77
N PRO A 207 -3.67 -18.45 -36.15
CA PRO A 207 -3.60 -18.04 -34.74
C PRO A 207 -4.80 -18.55 -33.91
N SER A 208 -4.57 -19.35 -32.87
CA SER A 208 -5.54 -19.50 -31.75
C SER A 208 -4.96 -20.39 -30.65
N SER A 209 -4.56 -19.80 -29.53
CA SER A 209 -4.64 -20.39 -28.18
C SER A 209 -3.85 -19.51 -27.20
N GLN A 210 -4.51 -19.12 -26.11
CA GLN A 210 -3.94 -18.38 -24.99
C GLN A 210 -2.64 -19.03 -24.47
N PRO A 211 -1.62 -18.24 -24.06
CA PRO A 211 -0.47 -18.78 -23.36
C PRO A 211 -0.80 -19.03 -21.88
N PRO A 212 -0.20 -20.05 -21.25
CA PRO A 212 -0.38 -20.35 -19.84
C PRO A 212 0.27 -19.27 -18.96
N SER A 213 -0.48 -18.86 -17.95
CA SER A 213 -0.14 -17.91 -16.88
C SER A 213 1.16 -18.26 -16.18
N TYR A 214 2.19 -17.44 -16.39
CA TYR A 214 3.44 -17.45 -15.63
C TYR A 214 3.28 -16.66 -14.32
N ILE A 215 3.66 -17.27 -13.21
CA ILE A 215 3.64 -16.69 -11.86
C ILE A 215 4.73 -15.60 -11.80
N MET A 216 4.31 -14.33 -11.86
CA MET A 216 5.17 -13.16 -11.64
C MET A 216 5.19 -12.76 -10.17
N ALA A 217 6.36 -12.30 -9.71
CA ALA A 217 6.65 -11.89 -8.35
C ALA A 217 5.65 -10.84 -7.83
N THR A 218 4.90 -11.22 -6.80
CA THR A 218 4.03 -10.35 -6.00
C THR A 218 4.86 -9.48 -5.05
N ILE A 219 4.73 -8.15 -5.17
CA ILE A 219 5.36 -7.18 -4.27
C ILE A 219 4.73 -7.27 -2.87
N PRO A 220 5.52 -7.30 -1.78
CA PRO A 220 5.12 -7.98 -0.54
C PRO A 220 4.15 -7.23 0.37
N ASN A 221 3.69 -6.02 0.03
CA ASN A 221 3.18 -5.08 1.05
C ASN A 221 1.74 -4.61 0.96
N LEU A 222 0.89 -5.37 0.28
CA LEU A 222 -0.56 -5.27 0.54
C LEU A 222 -1.03 -6.18 1.70
N ASN A 223 -0.16 -7.02 2.27
CA ASN A 223 -0.53 -8.05 3.27
C ASN A 223 -0.03 -7.85 4.72
N SER A 224 0.65 -6.75 5.07
CA SER A 224 1.36 -6.61 6.36
C SER A 224 0.51 -6.21 7.60
N LEU A 225 -0.83 -6.28 7.57
CA LEU A 225 -1.67 -5.86 8.71
C LEU A 225 -2.41 -7.00 9.45
N ARG A 226 -1.99 -8.25 9.28
CA ARG A 226 -2.60 -9.38 9.99
C ARG A 226 -2.05 -9.57 11.41
N ARG A 227 -2.08 -8.56 12.28
CA ARG A 227 -1.87 -8.75 13.73
C ARG A 227 -2.72 -7.80 14.56
N GLY A 228 -3.83 -8.32 15.08
CA GLY A 228 -4.62 -7.64 16.10
C GLY A 228 -6.03 -8.20 16.30
N ARG A 229 -6.19 -9.49 16.61
CA ARG A 229 -7.40 -9.96 17.30
C ARG A 229 -7.15 -11.26 18.04
N GLY A 230 -7.17 -11.17 19.37
CA GLY A 230 -7.08 -12.31 20.29
C GLY A 230 -8.26 -13.26 20.14
N ARG A 231 -8.01 -14.52 20.53
CA ARG A 231 -8.98 -15.63 20.54
C ARG A 231 -10.14 -15.34 21.51
N GLY A 232 -11.36 -15.61 21.05
CA GLY A 232 -12.55 -15.70 21.90
C GLY A 232 -13.80 -16.12 21.12
N PHE A 233 -14.15 -17.40 21.25
CA PHE A 233 -15.42 -18.12 21.01
C PHE A 233 -16.33 -17.80 19.80
N GLY A 234 -16.69 -18.88 19.11
CA GLY A 234 -17.43 -18.88 17.85
C GLY A 234 -18.80 -18.22 17.89
N ARG A 235 -19.02 -17.36 16.88
CA ARG A 235 -20.31 -17.02 16.28
C ARG A 235 -20.06 -16.76 14.80
N ASP A 236 -21.00 -17.21 13.98
CA ASP A 236 -21.01 -17.12 12.53
C ASP A 236 -20.72 -15.67 12.06
N VAL A 237 -19.53 -15.42 11.50
CA VAL A 237 -19.13 -14.07 11.06
C VAL A 237 -19.58 -13.89 9.62
N SER A 238 -20.75 -13.27 9.46
CA SER A 238 -21.16 -12.70 8.17
C SER A 238 -20.05 -11.82 7.59
N ARG A 239 -19.77 -11.97 6.29
CA ARG A 239 -18.82 -11.12 5.57
C ARG A 239 -19.22 -9.65 5.74
N PRO A 240 -18.30 -8.72 6.07
CA PRO A 240 -18.63 -7.30 6.16
C PRO A 240 -19.21 -6.81 4.83
N GLY A 241 -20.22 -5.93 4.90
CA GLY A 241 -20.83 -5.32 3.72
C GLY A 241 -19.78 -4.55 2.90
N LYS A 242 -19.96 -4.46 1.57
CA LYS A 242 -19.02 -3.78 0.65
C LYS A 242 -18.65 -2.37 1.14
N ASP A 243 -19.64 -1.62 1.63
CA ASP A 243 -19.45 -0.25 2.11
C ASP A 243 -18.57 -0.19 3.38
N GLN A 244 -18.63 -1.17 4.28
CA GLN A 244 -17.76 -1.21 5.47
C GLN A 244 -16.28 -1.38 5.09
N VAL A 245 -16.00 -2.14 4.02
CA VAL A 245 -14.64 -2.29 3.52
C VAL A 245 -14.13 -0.98 2.94
N VAL A 246 -14.96 -0.27 2.17
CA VAL A 246 -14.62 1.05 1.62
C VAL A 246 -14.41 2.08 2.73
N GLN A 247 -15.31 2.16 3.71
CA GLN A 247 -15.17 3.04 4.89
C GLN A 247 -13.87 2.78 5.65
N GLY A 248 -13.46 1.51 5.78
CA GLY A 248 -12.22 1.13 6.44
C GLY A 248 -10.94 1.57 5.73
N THR A 249 -10.99 1.95 4.45
CA THR A 249 -9.79 2.41 3.71
C THR A 249 -9.25 3.75 4.22
N ASP A 250 -10.09 4.56 4.87
CA ASP A 250 -9.67 5.79 5.55
C ASP A 250 -8.66 5.51 6.68
N ASN A 251 -8.86 4.43 7.43
CA ASN A 251 -7.91 4.04 8.48
C ASN A 251 -6.52 3.71 7.88
N ASP A 252 -6.45 3.10 6.69
CA ASP A 252 -5.17 2.86 6.04
C ASP A 252 -4.48 4.15 5.58
N ALA A 253 -5.26 5.10 5.07
CA ALA A 253 -4.78 6.40 4.62
C ALA A 253 -4.26 7.24 5.80
N SER A 254 -5.03 7.34 6.89
CA SER A 254 -4.64 8.06 8.11
C SER A 254 -3.39 7.46 8.77
N VAL A 255 -3.30 6.13 8.89
CA VAL A 255 -2.09 5.47 9.42
C VAL A 255 -0.87 5.72 8.53
N SER A 256 -1.03 5.73 7.21
CA SER A 256 0.08 6.00 6.28
C SER A 256 0.55 7.45 6.38
N ARG A 257 -0.39 8.40 6.52
CA ARG A 257 -0.10 9.81 6.79
C ARG A 257 0.62 9.98 8.12
N LEU A 258 0.14 9.37 9.20
CA LEU A 258 0.77 9.47 10.51
C LEU A 258 2.20 8.91 10.50
N SER A 259 2.44 7.80 9.80
CA SER A 259 3.78 7.25 9.60
C SER A 259 4.70 8.27 8.91
N ALA A 260 4.25 8.87 7.82
CA ALA A 260 5.03 9.90 7.10
C ALA A 260 5.32 11.12 7.98
N VAL A 261 4.37 11.55 8.82
CA VAL A 261 4.55 12.66 9.77
C VAL A 261 5.57 12.31 10.85
N GLN A 262 5.43 11.15 11.50
CA GLN A 262 6.33 10.70 12.58
C GLN A 262 7.79 10.54 12.11
N LEU A 263 7.99 10.25 10.83
CA LEU A 263 9.31 10.10 10.22
C LEU A 263 9.81 11.40 9.57
N GLY A 264 9.07 12.51 9.66
CA GLY A 264 9.49 13.82 9.18
C GLY A 264 9.33 14.06 7.68
N TYR A 265 8.60 13.20 6.95
CA TYR A 265 8.29 13.46 5.54
C TYR A 265 7.35 14.66 5.40
N LEU A 266 6.33 14.71 6.25
CA LEU A 266 5.27 15.73 6.27
C LEU A 266 5.28 16.48 7.59
N ASP A 267 5.11 17.80 7.53
CA ASP A 267 4.76 18.60 8.70
C ASP A 267 3.24 18.73 8.81
N ASP A 268 2.68 18.05 9.80
CA ASP A 268 1.24 18.05 10.05
C ASP A 268 0.94 17.76 11.52
N PRO A 269 0.74 18.81 12.33
CA PRO A 269 0.48 18.65 13.76
C PRO A 269 -0.89 18.03 14.07
N TYR A 270 -1.75 17.87 13.07
CA TYR A 270 -3.14 17.42 13.23
C TYR A 270 -3.33 15.93 12.94
N ALA A 271 -2.38 15.29 12.24
CA ALA A 271 -2.51 13.89 11.81
C ALA A 271 -2.72 12.91 12.97
N THR A 272 -2.04 13.13 14.10
CA THR A 272 -2.17 12.31 15.30
C THR A 272 -3.59 12.34 15.86
N ALA A 273 -4.23 13.52 15.87
CA ALA A 273 -5.56 13.72 16.45
C ALA A 273 -6.67 12.99 15.68
N LEU A 274 -6.50 12.84 14.36
CA LEU A 274 -7.47 12.20 13.48
C LEU A 274 -7.14 10.72 13.17
N THR A 275 -6.02 10.21 13.67
CA THR A 275 -5.66 8.80 13.53
C THR A 275 -6.17 8.01 14.74
N PRO A 276 -6.89 6.89 14.56
CA PRO A 276 -7.43 6.13 15.69
C PRO A 276 -6.34 5.74 16.71
N PRO A 277 -6.56 5.97 18.02
CA PRO A 277 -5.57 5.63 19.04
C PRO A 277 -5.13 4.16 18.97
N GLY A 278 -3.82 3.93 19.07
CA GLY A 278 -3.25 2.58 19.03
C GLY A 278 -3.17 1.94 17.63
N SER A 279 -3.60 2.63 16.57
CA SER A 279 -3.44 2.16 15.18
C SER A 279 -2.10 2.57 14.53
N ALA A 280 -1.37 3.48 15.18
CA ALA A 280 -0.10 4.01 14.67
C ALA A 280 0.89 2.87 14.37
N THR A 281 1.23 2.74 13.09
CA THR A 281 2.13 1.70 12.59
C THR A 281 3.05 2.32 11.55
N ARG A 282 4.36 2.16 11.74
CA ARG A 282 5.36 2.61 10.76
C ARG A 282 5.14 1.88 9.43
N ARG A 283 5.05 2.65 8.35
CA ARG A 283 5.03 2.15 6.96
C ARG A 283 6.45 2.12 6.40
N LEU A 284 6.62 1.33 5.34
CA LEU A 284 7.89 1.21 4.64
C LEU A 284 8.26 2.51 3.90
N PRO A 285 9.56 2.77 3.64
CA PRO A 285 10.01 3.98 2.97
C PRO A 285 9.31 4.23 1.62
N ILE A 286 9.05 3.16 0.85
CA ILE A 286 8.32 3.21 -0.43
C ILE A 286 6.91 3.83 -0.26
N ILE A 287 6.21 3.50 0.83
CA ILE A 287 4.87 4.01 1.14
C ILE A 287 4.92 5.43 1.69
N ASN A 288 5.89 5.74 2.57
CA ASN A 288 6.05 7.09 3.10
C ASN A 288 6.39 8.09 1.99
N ARG A 289 7.29 7.73 1.06
CA ARG A 289 7.63 8.56 -0.10
C ARG A 289 6.44 8.75 -1.05
N GLY A 290 5.67 7.69 -1.31
CA GLY A 290 4.41 7.82 -2.07
C GLY A 290 3.40 8.75 -1.37
N THR A 291 3.26 8.63 -0.05
CA THR A 291 2.39 9.49 0.77
C THR A 291 2.84 10.96 0.75
N TYR A 292 4.15 11.20 0.77
CA TYR A 292 4.73 12.52 0.60
C TYR A 292 4.33 13.15 -0.73
N VAL A 293 4.62 12.49 -1.87
CA VAL A 293 4.32 13.03 -3.21
C VAL A 293 2.83 13.25 -3.41
N ARG A 294 2.00 12.28 -2.98
CA ARG A 294 0.54 12.38 -2.97
C ARG A 294 0.10 13.68 -2.28
N THR A 295 0.57 13.89 -1.05
CA THR A 295 0.15 15.03 -0.23
C THR A 295 0.65 16.35 -0.82
N THR A 296 1.96 16.46 -1.09
CA THR A 296 2.57 17.72 -1.51
C THR A 296 2.09 18.18 -2.88
N THR A 297 1.84 17.26 -3.81
CA THR A 297 1.32 17.62 -5.14
C THR A 297 -0.10 18.17 -5.06
N ILE A 298 -0.99 17.53 -4.28
CA ILE A 298 -2.36 18.04 -4.08
C ILE A 298 -2.31 19.40 -3.38
N ASP A 299 -1.46 19.56 -2.37
CA ASP A 299 -1.28 20.82 -1.66
C ASP A 299 -0.73 21.94 -2.57
N GLN A 300 0.15 21.62 -3.53
CA GLN A 300 0.60 22.58 -4.55
C GLN A 300 -0.58 23.03 -5.44
N LEU A 301 -1.40 22.10 -5.93
CA LEU A 301 -2.57 22.41 -6.76
C LEU A 301 -3.60 23.27 -5.99
N VAL A 302 -3.88 22.91 -4.74
CA VAL A 302 -4.76 23.67 -3.82
C VAL A 302 -4.20 25.07 -3.57
N THR A 303 -2.92 25.18 -3.26
CA THR A 303 -2.25 26.48 -3.05
C THR A 303 -2.33 27.37 -4.29
N ARG A 304 -2.14 26.82 -5.50
CA ARG A 304 -2.27 27.56 -6.76
C ARG A 304 -3.69 28.00 -7.05
N PHE A 305 -4.68 27.17 -6.72
CA PHE A 305 -6.09 27.55 -6.82
C PHE A 305 -6.44 28.68 -5.85
N LEU A 306 -6.03 28.58 -4.57
CA LEU A 306 -6.31 29.63 -3.60
C LEU A 306 -5.57 30.93 -3.93
N GLY A 307 -4.33 30.84 -4.41
CA GLY A 307 -3.47 31.99 -4.72
C GLY A 307 -2.97 32.71 -3.47
N PRO A 308 -2.15 33.77 -3.63
CA PRO A 308 -1.76 34.60 -2.50
C PRO A 308 -3.00 35.29 -1.91
N TRP A 309 -3.00 35.50 -0.59
CA TRP A 309 -4.03 36.30 0.05
C TRP A 309 -3.97 37.74 -0.46
N ALA A 310 -5.11 38.29 -0.89
CA ALA A 310 -5.26 39.69 -1.24
C ALA A 310 -6.61 40.18 -0.72
N PRO A 311 -6.71 41.40 -0.16
CA PRO A 311 -7.98 41.95 0.35
C PRO A 311 -9.11 41.97 -0.68
N ASP A 312 -8.76 42.09 -1.96
CA ASP A 312 -9.70 42.13 -3.09
C ASP A 312 -10.01 40.74 -3.68
N ASN A 313 -9.39 39.67 -3.15
CA ASN A 313 -9.70 38.31 -3.61
C ASN A 313 -11.13 37.97 -3.22
N LYS A 314 -11.94 37.64 -4.22
CA LYS A 314 -13.24 37.03 -4.01
C LYS A 314 -13.05 35.67 -3.32
N ARG A 315 -13.96 35.38 -2.38
CA ARG A 315 -13.98 34.13 -1.62
C ARG A 315 -13.95 32.92 -2.55
N LYS A 316 -13.22 31.87 -2.19
CA LYS A 316 -13.16 30.60 -2.94
C LYS A 316 -13.74 29.45 -2.14
N GLN A 317 -14.08 28.37 -2.82
CA GLN A 317 -14.67 27.19 -2.19
C GLN A 317 -13.89 25.93 -2.52
N ILE A 318 -13.70 25.05 -1.54
CA ILE A 318 -13.14 23.71 -1.73
C ILE A 318 -14.13 22.68 -1.23
N ILE A 319 -14.36 21.62 -2.00
CA ILE A 319 -15.21 20.49 -1.65
C ILE A 319 -14.39 19.20 -1.77
N SER A 320 -14.08 18.56 -0.65
CA SER A 320 -13.37 17.28 -0.58
C SER A 320 -14.38 16.12 -0.54
N LEU A 321 -14.32 15.26 -1.54
CA LEU A 321 -15.18 14.09 -1.73
C LEU A 321 -14.51 12.86 -1.12
N GLY A 322 -15.17 12.23 -0.15
CA GLY A 322 -14.59 11.14 0.64
C GLY A 322 -13.38 11.61 1.44
N ALA A 323 -13.56 12.69 2.21
CA ALA A 323 -12.47 13.36 2.89
C ALA A 323 -11.81 12.52 3.99
N GLY A 324 -12.52 11.54 4.56
CA GLY A 324 -12.02 10.71 5.66
C GLY A 324 -11.37 11.55 6.77
N SER A 325 -10.22 11.09 7.25
CA SER A 325 -9.40 11.74 8.27
C SER A 325 -8.38 12.75 7.71
N ASP A 326 -8.64 13.34 6.53
CA ASP A 326 -7.79 14.39 5.96
C ASP A 326 -7.68 15.60 6.91
N THR A 327 -6.48 16.16 7.01
CA THR A 327 -6.12 17.27 7.89
C THR A 327 -5.87 18.58 7.16
N ARG A 328 -5.95 18.60 5.82
CA ARG A 328 -5.59 19.76 4.99
C ARG A 328 -6.32 21.02 5.40
N VAL A 329 -7.61 20.92 5.72
CA VAL A 329 -8.40 22.07 6.17
C VAL A 329 -7.79 22.76 7.40
N PHE A 330 -7.28 22.00 8.37
CA PHE A 330 -6.66 22.57 9.57
C PHE A 330 -5.35 23.26 9.25
N ARG A 331 -4.54 22.70 8.35
CA ARG A 331 -3.30 23.34 7.86
C ARG A 331 -3.60 24.63 7.08
N LEU A 332 -4.65 24.63 6.26
CA LEU A 332 -5.07 25.82 5.50
C LEU A 332 -5.62 26.92 6.41
N LEU A 333 -6.48 26.58 7.38
CA LEU A 333 -7.03 27.55 8.33
C LEU A 333 -5.93 28.14 9.22
N SER A 334 -4.96 27.35 9.66
CA SER A 334 -3.84 27.85 10.49
C SER A 334 -2.83 28.70 9.73
N SER A 335 -2.74 28.56 8.41
CA SER A 335 -1.80 29.34 7.60
C SER A 335 -2.36 30.69 7.13
N ARG A 336 -3.65 30.97 7.38
CA ARG A 336 -4.31 32.24 7.00
C ARG A 336 -4.86 32.96 8.23
N GLN A 337 -4.54 34.25 8.39
CA GLN A 337 -5.07 35.06 9.49
C GLN A 337 -6.60 35.22 9.42
N SER A 338 -7.15 35.30 8.21
CA SER A 338 -8.60 35.27 7.95
C SER A 338 -8.86 34.35 6.74
N PRO A 339 -9.75 33.35 6.84
CA PRO A 339 -10.05 32.48 5.72
C PRO A 339 -10.86 33.24 4.66
N ASP A 340 -10.23 33.49 3.52
CA ASP A 340 -10.87 33.94 2.27
C ASP A 340 -11.43 32.75 1.47
N PHE A 341 -11.68 31.63 2.14
CA PHE A 341 -12.27 30.44 1.55
C PHE A 341 -13.29 29.79 2.49
N VAL A 342 -14.10 28.90 1.93
CA VAL A 342 -14.95 27.94 2.65
C VAL A 342 -14.59 26.52 2.22
N TYR A 343 -14.48 25.62 3.20
CA TYR A 343 -14.08 24.23 2.98
C TYR A 343 -15.22 23.28 3.34
N HIS A 344 -15.57 22.37 2.45
CA HIS A 344 -16.61 21.37 2.64
C HIS A 344 -15.99 19.98 2.55
N GLU A 345 -16.33 19.11 3.47
CA GLU A 345 -15.97 17.69 3.42
C GLU A 345 -17.23 16.84 3.35
N LEU A 346 -17.26 15.91 2.40
CA LEU A 346 -18.35 14.95 2.24
C LEU A 346 -17.80 13.55 2.52
N ASP A 347 -18.44 12.80 3.40
CA ASP A 347 -18.13 11.39 3.62
C ASP A 347 -19.34 10.65 4.20
N PHE A 348 -19.25 9.32 4.33
CA PHE A 348 -20.25 8.54 5.04
C PHE A 348 -20.41 9.04 6.48
N ALA A 349 -21.65 9.02 6.98
CA ALA A 349 -21.98 9.43 8.36
C ALA A 349 -21.10 8.77 9.42
N VAL A 350 -20.70 7.50 9.21
CA VAL A 350 -19.78 6.77 10.12
C VAL A 350 -18.42 7.48 10.23
N ASN A 351 -17.87 7.93 9.10
CA ASN A 351 -16.56 8.59 9.03
C ASN A 351 -16.67 10.03 9.54
N THR A 352 -17.70 10.77 9.15
CA THR A 352 -17.91 12.14 9.62
C THR A 352 -18.14 12.20 11.13
N THR A 353 -18.93 11.26 11.69
CA THR A 353 -19.11 11.13 13.15
C THR A 353 -17.78 10.91 13.86
N ALA A 354 -16.94 10.02 13.32
CA ALA A 354 -15.63 9.74 13.91
C ALA A 354 -14.72 10.98 13.89
N LYS A 355 -14.69 11.70 12.76
CA LYS A 355 -13.92 12.94 12.61
C LYS A 355 -14.40 14.06 13.53
N ILE A 356 -15.72 14.28 13.61
CA ILE A 356 -16.32 15.30 14.49
C ILE A 356 -16.02 14.97 15.96
N ARG A 357 -16.10 13.70 16.35
CA ARG A 357 -15.72 13.27 17.70
C ARG A 357 -14.25 13.59 17.98
N ALA A 358 -13.35 13.29 17.04
CA ALA A 358 -11.93 13.60 17.17
C ALA A 358 -11.69 15.12 17.32
N ILE A 359 -12.31 15.94 16.45
CA ILE A 359 -12.29 17.41 16.53
C ILE A 359 -12.74 17.90 17.92
N ARG A 360 -13.86 17.38 18.44
CA ARG A 360 -14.38 17.76 19.75
C ARG A 360 -13.53 17.29 20.93
N SER A 361 -12.60 16.35 20.72
CA SER A 361 -11.74 15.81 21.77
C SER A 361 -10.32 16.39 21.76
N ALA A 362 -9.89 17.01 20.66
CA ALA A 362 -8.51 17.45 20.44
C ALA A 362 -8.39 18.98 20.56
N PRO A 363 -7.70 19.53 21.58
CA PRO A 363 -7.58 20.97 21.80
C PRO A 363 -6.96 21.74 20.62
N GLU A 364 -6.02 21.12 19.90
CA GLU A 364 -5.38 21.69 18.72
C GLU A 364 -6.36 21.86 17.55
N LEU A 365 -7.31 20.94 17.36
CA LEU A 365 -8.34 21.06 16.32
C LEU A 365 -9.42 22.08 16.72
N GLN A 366 -9.83 22.07 18.00
CA GLN A 366 -10.75 23.06 18.54
C GLN A 366 -10.22 24.49 18.36
N ARG A 367 -8.94 24.71 18.67
CA ARG A 367 -8.30 26.02 18.54
C ARG A 367 -8.34 26.56 17.11
N VAL A 368 -8.07 25.71 16.12
CA VAL A 368 -8.10 26.10 14.70
C VAL A 368 -9.50 26.48 14.25
N LEU A 369 -10.53 25.80 14.76
CA LEU A 369 -11.92 26.09 14.44
C LEU A 369 -12.56 27.19 15.31
N GLY A 370 -11.80 27.77 16.25
CA GLY A 370 -12.33 28.76 17.19
C GLY A 370 -13.41 28.20 18.12
N ILE A 371 -13.36 26.91 18.43
CA ILE A 371 -14.27 26.27 19.39
C ILE A 371 -13.80 26.62 20.80
N ASP A 372 -14.59 27.44 21.50
CA ASP A 372 -14.35 27.80 22.89
C ASP A 372 -15.38 27.10 23.79
N SER A 373 -14.90 26.22 24.67
CA SER A 373 -15.74 25.45 25.59
C SER A 373 -16.37 26.30 26.70
N SER A 374 -15.94 27.55 26.88
CA SER A 374 -16.55 28.51 27.81
C SER A 374 -17.77 29.24 27.21
N VAL A 375 -17.94 29.21 25.89
CA VAL A 375 -19.07 29.84 25.19
C VAL A 375 -20.23 28.83 25.12
N PRO A 376 -21.47 29.23 25.48
CA PRO A 376 -22.62 28.36 25.32
C PRO A 376 -22.77 27.89 23.87
N GLU A 377 -23.13 26.63 23.65
CA GLU A 377 -23.22 26.02 22.31
C GLU A 377 -24.13 26.81 21.34
N LYS A 378 -25.19 27.45 21.85
CA LYS A 378 -26.08 28.32 21.08
C LYS A 378 -25.38 29.56 20.48
N ASP A 379 -24.33 30.04 21.13
CA ASP A 379 -23.58 31.25 20.78
C ASP A 379 -22.26 30.90 20.08
N SER A 380 -21.92 29.60 19.99
CA SER A 380 -20.75 29.10 19.26
C SER A 380 -20.92 29.32 17.75
N PRO A 381 -19.89 29.81 17.04
CA PRO A 381 -19.90 29.88 15.59
C PRO A 381 -19.84 28.49 14.95
N VAL A 382 -19.40 27.47 15.69
CA VAL A 382 -19.36 26.07 15.25
C VAL A 382 -20.57 25.33 15.81
N LYS A 383 -21.38 24.76 14.92
CA LYS A 383 -22.58 23.99 15.23
C LYS A 383 -22.40 22.55 14.79
N VAL A 384 -22.80 21.61 15.64
CA VAL A 384 -22.81 20.17 15.34
C VAL A 384 -24.26 19.69 15.31
N SER A 385 -24.60 18.80 14.36
CA SER A 385 -25.96 18.22 14.31
C SER A 385 -26.28 17.41 15.56
N GLU A 386 -27.57 17.22 15.87
CA GLU A 386 -28.01 16.37 16.98
C GLU A 386 -27.46 14.94 16.86
N ALA A 387 -27.34 14.43 15.64
CA ALA A 387 -26.76 13.12 15.34
C ALA A 387 -25.23 13.07 15.49
N GLY A 388 -24.56 14.22 15.58
CA GLY A 388 -23.10 14.30 15.77
C GLY A 388 -22.28 14.00 14.51
N ASP A 389 -22.93 13.96 13.35
CA ASP A 389 -22.39 13.52 12.06
C ASP A 389 -22.21 14.67 11.03
N ALA A 390 -22.75 15.86 11.33
CA ALA A 390 -22.55 17.07 10.55
C ALA A 390 -21.96 18.19 11.42
N LEU A 391 -21.09 19.00 10.82
CA LEU A 391 -20.49 20.17 11.46
C LEU A 391 -20.60 21.37 10.53
N GLN A 392 -20.93 22.54 11.07
CA GLN A 392 -21.04 23.80 10.33
C GLN A 392 -20.31 24.90 11.09
N SER A 393 -19.55 25.72 10.36
CA SER A 393 -18.86 26.91 10.88
C SER A 393 -18.75 27.94 9.75
N PRO A 394 -18.31 29.19 10.02
CA PRO A 394 -18.21 30.19 8.96
C PRO A 394 -17.35 29.78 7.76
N SER A 395 -16.29 28.98 7.97
CA SER A 395 -15.32 28.63 6.91
C SER A 395 -15.10 27.14 6.72
N TYR A 396 -15.81 26.28 7.47
CA TYR A 396 -15.64 24.82 7.40
C TYR A 396 -16.94 24.07 7.68
N HIS A 397 -17.27 23.11 6.82
CA HIS A 397 -18.44 22.26 6.91
C HIS A 397 -18.09 20.78 6.69
N ILE A 398 -18.72 19.89 7.46
CA ILE A 398 -18.66 18.43 7.29
C ILE A 398 -20.08 17.93 7.03
N HIS A 399 -20.26 17.18 5.94
CA HIS A 399 -21.54 16.69 5.43
C HIS A 399 -21.59 15.15 5.47
N PRO A 400 -22.52 14.54 6.23
CA PRO A 400 -22.70 13.09 6.28
C PRO A 400 -23.48 12.60 5.06
N VAL A 401 -22.79 12.51 3.92
CA VAL A 401 -23.40 12.24 2.61
C VAL A 401 -22.78 11.00 1.97
N ASP A 402 -23.65 10.05 1.61
CA ASP A 402 -23.30 9.04 0.60
C ASP A 402 -23.32 9.70 -0.78
N LEU A 403 -22.15 9.85 -1.39
CA LEU A 403 -21.99 10.51 -2.69
C LEU A 403 -22.92 9.93 -3.77
N ARG A 404 -23.25 8.62 -3.71
CA ARG A 404 -24.15 7.95 -4.67
C ARG A 404 -25.57 8.53 -4.66
N THR A 405 -25.95 9.19 -3.58
CA THR A 405 -27.29 9.78 -3.39
C THR A 405 -27.39 11.23 -3.86
N LEU A 406 -26.27 11.90 -4.16
CA LEU A 406 -26.26 13.31 -4.58
C LEU A 406 -27.16 13.56 -5.79
N SER A 407 -27.06 12.71 -6.82
CA SER A 407 -27.87 12.83 -8.05
C SER A 407 -29.36 12.55 -7.87
N SER A 408 -29.78 12.06 -6.70
CA SER A 408 -31.17 11.75 -6.39
C SER A 408 -31.93 12.93 -5.77
N HIS A 409 -31.25 14.05 -5.50
CA HIS A 409 -31.87 15.24 -4.92
C HIS A 409 -32.50 16.10 -6.00
N ASP A 410 -33.78 16.46 -5.82
CA ASP A 410 -34.51 17.34 -6.73
C ASP A 410 -33.93 18.77 -6.76
N ASP A 411 -33.34 19.21 -5.65
CA ASP A 411 -32.70 20.50 -5.48
C ASP A 411 -31.24 20.31 -5.01
N PRO A 412 -30.26 20.40 -5.94
CA PRO A 412 -28.85 20.22 -5.61
C PRO A 412 -28.34 21.15 -4.51
N ALA A 413 -28.87 22.36 -4.40
CA ALA A 413 -28.42 23.32 -3.38
C ALA A 413 -28.84 22.89 -1.97
N LYS A 414 -29.95 22.14 -1.84
CA LYS A 414 -30.39 21.57 -0.56
C LYS A 414 -29.60 20.36 -0.13
N ALA A 415 -28.98 19.64 -1.07
CA ALA A 415 -28.18 18.46 -0.76
C ALA A 415 -26.93 18.81 0.06
N LEU A 416 -26.41 20.03 -0.09
CA LEU A 416 -25.17 20.49 0.57
C LEU A 416 -25.35 21.89 1.19
N PRO A 417 -25.99 21.98 2.37
CA PRO A 417 -26.25 23.25 3.03
C PRO A 417 -24.97 24.08 3.27
N GLY A 418 -25.01 25.36 2.93
CA GLY A 418 -23.88 26.28 3.09
C GLY A 418 -22.89 26.28 1.92
N VAL A 419 -23.05 25.40 0.91
CA VAL A 419 -22.30 25.51 -0.34
C VAL A 419 -22.78 26.73 -1.11
N GLU A 420 -21.85 27.61 -1.47
CA GLU A 420 -22.12 28.84 -2.23
C GLU A 420 -21.94 28.53 -3.73
N THR A 421 -23.01 28.70 -4.52
CA THR A 421 -23.07 28.26 -5.93
C THR A 421 -22.50 29.26 -6.94
N ASP A 422 -22.18 30.46 -6.48
CA ASP A 422 -21.60 31.56 -7.26
C ASP A 422 -20.06 31.68 -7.11
N LEU A 423 -19.46 30.94 -6.18
CA LEU A 423 -18.02 30.98 -5.92
C LEU A 423 -17.23 30.06 -6.87
N PRO A 424 -16.00 30.48 -7.29
CA PRO A 424 -15.03 29.56 -7.87
C PRO A 424 -14.80 28.38 -6.92
N THR A 425 -15.00 27.17 -7.44
CA THR A 425 -15.03 25.95 -6.60
C THR A 425 -14.00 24.93 -7.07
N LEU A 426 -13.25 24.38 -6.13
CA LEU A 426 -12.34 23.26 -6.34
C LEU A 426 -12.90 21.99 -5.70
N LEU A 427 -13.09 20.94 -6.49
CA LEU A 427 -13.39 19.60 -6.02
C LEU A 427 -12.09 18.81 -5.82
N ILE A 428 -12.04 17.97 -4.79
CA ILE A 428 -10.94 17.04 -4.55
C ILE A 428 -11.52 15.65 -4.38
N SER A 429 -11.05 14.66 -5.15
CA SER A 429 -11.30 13.24 -4.89
C SER A 429 -9.96 12.52 -4.79
N GLU A 430 -9.52 12.30 -3.56
CA GLU A 430 -8.23 11.70 -3.23
C GLU A 430 -8.41 10.23 -2.85
N CYS A 431 -8.31 9.32 -3.82
CA CYS A 431 -8.68 7.91 -3.70
C CYS A 431 -10.12 7.70 -3.22
N CYS A 432 -11.09 8.49 -3.73
CA CYS A 432 -12.50 8.34 -3.38
C CYS A 432 -13.33 7.76 -4.54
N LEU A 433 -13.44 8.49 -5.66
CA LEU A 433 -14.34 8.10 -6.76
C LEU A 433 -13.99 6.74 -7.38
N VAL A 434 -12.74 6.28 -7.23
CA VAL A 434 -12.28 4.96 -7.67
C VAL A 434 -13.07 3.79 -7.05
N TYR A 435 -13.67 3.97 -5.88
CA TYR A 435 -14.47 2.94 -5.23
C TYR A 435 -15.90 2.83 -5.77
N LEU A 436 -16.36 3.80 -6.57
CA LEU A 436 -17.71 3.82 -7.13
C LEU A 436 -17.74 3.14 -8.51
N SER A 437 -18.88 2.59 -8.90
CA SER A 437 -19.03 2.13 -10.29
C SER A 437 -18.81 3.29 -11.27
N PRO A 438 -18.36 3.04 -12.50
CA PRO A 438 -18.14 4.12 -13.47
C PRO A 438 -19.35 5.03 -13.70
N VAL A 439 -20.56 4.49 -13.59
CA VAL A 439 -21.81 5.24 -13.74
C VAL A 439 -22.07 6.10 -12.50
N GLU A 440 -21.88 5.58 -11.30
CA GLU A 440 -22.03 6.35 -10.06
C GLU A 440 -20.99 7.47 -9.97
N ALA A 441 -19.72 7.17 -10.25
CA ALA A 441 -18.66 8.18 -10.29
C ALA A 441 -18.98 9.29 -11.31
N GLN A 442 -19.57 8.93 -12.45
CA GLN A 442 -20.04 9.92 -13.43
C GLN A 442 -21.19 10.77 -12.90
N LYS A 443 -22.20 10.17 -12.27
CA LYS A 443 -23.33 10.90 -11.68
C LYS A 443 -22.89 11.87 -10.59
N VAL A 444 -21.91 11.49 -9.77
CA VAL A 444 -21.34 12.38 -8.75
C VAL A 444 -20.69 13.61 -9.38
N VAL A 445 -19.88 13.43 -10.43
CA VAL A 445 -19.22 14.56 -11.10
C VAL A 445 -20.22 15.42 -11.88
N SER A 446 -21.20 14.80 -12.57
CA SER A 446 -22.30 15.52 -13.24
C SER A 446 -23.17 16.31 -12.27
N PHE A 447 -23.40 15.81 -11.05
CA PHE A 447 -24.09 16.58 -10.01
C PHE A 447 -23.43 17.93 -9.76
N PHE A 448 -22.10 18.00 -9.67
CA PHE A 448 -21.40 19.27 -9.49
C PHE A 448 -21.33 20.08 -10.78
N THR A 449 -20.95 19.44 -11.89
CA THR A 449 -20.60 20.15 -13.15
C THR A 449 -21.80 20.66 -13.93
N GLU A 450 -22.93 19.93 -13.88
CA GLU A 450 -24.18 20.22 -14.59
C GLU A 450 -25.30 20.67 -13.64
N GLY A 451 -25.39 20.06 -12.45
CA GLY A 451 -26.42 20.37 -11.46
C GLY A 451 -26.11 21.63 -10.66
N LEU A 452 -25.20 21.50 -9.70
CA LEU A 452 -24.92 22.52 -8.68
C LEU A 452 -24.22 23.76 -9.24
N PHE A 453 -23.28 23.57 -10.17
CA PHE A 453 -22.46 24.65 -10.75
C PHE A 453 -22.65 24.80 -12.27
N GLY A 454 -23.69 24.18 -12.85
CA GLY A 454 -23.93 24.15 -14.30
C GLY A 454 -24.62 25.39 -14.88
N GLY A 455 -24.96 26.40 -14.08
CA GLY A 455 -25.56 27.66 -14.55
C GLY A 455 -27.09 27.69 -14.66
N ARG A 456 -27.80 26.68 -14.14
CA ARG A 456 -29.27 26.68 -14.02
C ARG A 456 -29.71 27.00 -12.59
N ALA A 457 -29.75 28.27 -12.21
CA ALA A 457 -30.49 28.68 -11.02
C ALA A 457 -31.99 28.79 -11.38
N THR A 458 -32.81 27.81 -11.00
CA THR A 458 -34.27 27.99 -10.97
C THR A 458 -34.61 28.87 -9.77
N GLY A 459 -34.81 30.17 -10.01
CA GLY A 459 -35.41 31.04 -8.99
C GLY A 459 -36.85 30.61 -8.67
N PRO A 460 -37.37 30.92 -7.47
CA PRO A 460 -38.79 30.75 -7.16
C PRO A 460 -39.61 31.78 -7.95
N GLY A 461 -39.90 31.44 -9.22
CA GLY A 461 -40.53 32.32 -10.21
C GLY A 461 -39.96 31.96 -11.58
N GLY A 462 -40.72 31.19 -12.36
CA GLY A 462 -40.27 30.45 -13.55
C GLY A 462 -39.91 31.28 -14.78
N ASP A 463 -39.09 32.31 -14.63
CA ASP A 463 -38.43 32.98 -15.75
C ASP A 463 -36.97 32.53 -15.79
N ALA A 464 -36.65 31.67 -16.75
CA ALA A 464 -35.27 31.31 -17.04
C ALA A 464 -34.55 32.56 -17.56
N GLN A 465 -33.82 33.25 -16.67
CA GLN A 465 -32.88 34.31 -17.06
C GLN A 465 -31.77 33.64 -17.88
N VAL A 466 -31.90 33.75 -19.21
CA VAL A 466 -30.84 33.45 -20.18
C VAL A 466 -29.67 34.38 -19.89
N GLY A 467 -28.67 33.93 -19.11
CA GLY A 467 -27.51 34.78 -18.85
C GLY A 467 -26.49 34.34 -17.79
N GLN A 468 -26.77 33.38 -16.91
CA GLN A 468 -25.73 32.93 -15.94
C GLN A 468 -24.86 31.81 -16.53
N THR A 469 -23.71 32.22 -17.05
CA THR A 469 -22.58 31.35 -17.40
C THR A 469 -22.13 30.54 -16.18
N ALA A 470 -21.87 29.25 -16.38
CA ALA A 470 -21.39 28.32 -15.35
C ALA A 470 -20.20 28.91 -14.57
N VAL A 471 -20.16 28.67 -13.26
CA VAL A 471 -19.05 29.17 -12.43
C VAL A 471 -17.76 28.38 -12.67
N PRO A 472 -16.60 29.00 -12.43
CA PRO A 472 -15.33 28.30 -12.49
C PRO A 472 -15.32 27.08 -11.56
N LEU A 473 -14.99 25.92 -12.11
CA LEU A 473 -14.99 24.64 -11.41
C LEU A 473 -13.73 23.86 -11.78
N GLY A 474 -13.01 23.38 -10.77
CA GLY A 474 -11.86 22.50 -10.94
C GLY A 474 -12.06 21.20 -10.20
N LEU A 475 -11.38 20.14 -10.63
CA LEU A 475 -11.35 18.85 -9.94
C LEU A 475 -9.93 18.30 -9.94
N ILE A 476 -9.48 17.86 -8.77
CA ILE A 476 -8.25 17.09 -8.57
C ILE A 476 -8.61 15.64 -8.26
N LEU A 477 -7.98 14.70 -8.96
CA LEU A 477 -8.08 13.26 -8.75
C LEU A 477 -6.71 12.70 -8.37
N TYR A 478 -6.66 11.90 -7.30
CA TYR A 478 -5.55 10.98 -7.03
C TYR A 478 -6.10 9.56 -7.03
N GLU A 479 -5.72 8.73 -7.99
CA GLU A 479 -6.26 7.37 -8.15
C GLU A 479 -5.18 6.42 -8.73
N PRO A 480 -5.29 5.10 -8.50
CA PRO A 480 -4.48 4.11 -9.20
C PRO A 480 -4.74 4.08 -10.71
N ILE A 481 -3.73 3.69 -11.49
CA ILE A 481 -3.78 3.48 -12.95
C ILE A 481 -3.00 2.21 -13.32
N ARG A 482 -2.98 1.87 -14.62
CA ARG A 482 -2.25 0.73 -15.22
C ARG A 482 -2.60 -0.64 -14.61
N PRO A 483 -3.88 -1.06 -14.59
CA PRO A 483 -4.28 -2.32 -13.97
C PRO A 483 -3.83 -3.59 -14.69
N ASN A 484 -3.36 -3.48 -15.94
CA ASN A 484 -3.23 -4.62 -16.84
C ASN A 484 -1.77 -5.03 -17.10
N ASP A 485 -0.79 -4.35 -16.49
CA ASP A 485 0.58 -4.85 -16.50
C ASP A 485 0.82 -5.77 -15.28
N ALA A 486 1.98 -6.41 -15.23
CA ALA A 486 2.32 -7.37 -14.18
C ALA A 486 2.18 -6.80 -12.76
N PHE A 487 2.56 -5.54 -12.56
CA PHE A 487 2.41 -4.89 -11.25
C PHE A 487 0.94 -4.57 -11.00
N GLY A 488 0.25 -4.02 -12.00
CA GLY A 488 -1.17 -3.69 -11.94
C GLY A 488 -2.04 -4.88 -11.57
N GLU A 489 -1.82 -6.03 -12.19
CA GLU A 489 -2.55 -7.27 -11.91
C GLU A 489 -2.34 -7.74 -10.46
N VAL A 490 -1.10 -7.65 -9.98
CA VAL A 490 -0.75 -7.94 -8.59
C VAL A 490 -1.43 -6.96 -7.62
N MET A 491 -1.39 -5.66 -7.92
CA MET A 491 -2.02 -4.62 -7.11
C MET A 491 -3.54 -4.86 -6.99
N VAL A 492 -4.20 -5.12 -8.13
CA VAL A 492 -5.64 -5.41 -8.18
C VAL A 492 -5.97 -6.68 -7.40
N SER A 493 -5.21 -7.77 -7.60
CA SER A 493 -5.40 -9.03 -6.91
C SER A 493 -5.27 -8.88 -5.39
N ASN A 494 -4.24 -8.17 -4.94
CA ASN A 494 -3.96 -7.92 -3.53
C ASN A 494 -5.04 -7.06 -2.86
N LEU A 495 -5.56 -6.03 -3.55
CA LEU A 495 -6.68 -5.23 -3.05
C LEU A 495 -7.98 -6.05 -2.99
N ALA A 496 -8.25 -6.86 -4.02
CA ALA A 496 -9.40 -7.74 -4.06
C ALA A 496 -9.39 -8.78 -2.93
N ALA A 497 -8.21 -9.31 -2.56
CA ALA A 497 -8.03 -10.20 -1.42
C ALA A 497 -8.42 -9.56 -0.07
N ARG A 498 -8.43 -8.23 0.00
CA ARG A 498 -8.89 -7.43 1.15
C ARG A 498 -10.35 -6.98 1.03
N GLY A 499 -11.04 -7.42 -0.02
CA GLY A 499 -12.41 -7.00 -0.34
C GLY A 499 -12.51 -5.61 -0.99
N ILE A 500 -11.37 -4.98 -1.31
CA ILE A 500 -11.33 -3.65 -1.94
C ILE A 500 -11.44 -3.82 -3.44
N GLN A 501 -12.42 -3.16 -4.06
CA GLN A 501 -12.61 -3.15 -5.51
C GLN A 501 -12.45 -1.73 -6.04
N LEU A 502 -11.49 -1.55 -6.95
CA LEU A 502 -11.25 -0.29 -7.64
C LEU A 502 -12.12 -0.24 -8.90
N GLN A 503 -13.39 0.11 -8.74
CA GLN A 503 -14.44 -0.08 -9.74
C GLN A 503 -14.26 0.79 -11.00
N THR A 504 -13.61 1.95 -10.91
CA THR A 504 -13.34 2.80 -12.09
C THR A 504 -12.01 2.48 -12.80
N LEU A 505 -11.15 1.68 -12.17
CA LEU A 505 -9.75 1.51 -12.57
C LEU A 505 -9.57 1.03 -14.01
N HIS A 506 -10.37 0.05 -14.44
CA HIS A 506 -10.28 -0.45 -15.82
C HIS A 506 -10.82 0.53 -16.86
N LYS A 507 -11.75 1.42 -16.49
CA LYS A 507 -12.28 2.44 -17.40
C LYS A 507 -11.30 3.61 -17.55
N TYR A 508 -10.69 4.04 -16.44
CA TYR A 508 -9.74 5.16 -16.42
C TYR A 508 -8.31 4.66 -16.16
N ALA A 509 -7.89 3.69 -16.97
CA ALA A 509 -6.69 2.88 -16.76
C ALA A 509 -5.35 3.58 -17.07
N SER A 510 -5.36 4.79 -17.64
CA SER A 510 -4.15 5.51 -18.06
C SER A 510 -4.28 7.01 -17.81
N LEU A 511 -3.17 7.74 -17.93
CA LEU A 511 -3.19 9.21 -17.80
C LEU A 511 -4.08 9.82 -18.89
N GLU A 512 -4.04 9.29 -20.10
CA GLU A 512 -4.92 9.76 -21.17
C GLU A 512 -6.39 9.47 -20.90
N ALA A 513 -6.72 8.30 -20.35
CA ALA A 513 -8.11 7.98 -19.97
C ALA A 513 -8.63 8.93 -18.88
N GLN A 514 -7.78 9.36 -17.94
CA GLN A 514 -8.14 10.39 -16.95
C GLN A 514 -8.33 11.77 -17.61
N ARG A 515 -7.48 12.17 -18.57
CA ARG A 515 -7.69 13.43 -19.33
C ARG A 515 -9.01 13.42 -20.11
N VAL A 516 -9.33 12.31 -20.77
CA VAL A 516 -10.62 12.13 -21.46
C VAL A 516 -11.78 12.21 -20.47
N ARG A 517 -11.67 11.56 -19.29
CA ARG A 517 -12.67 11.66 -18.22
C ARG A 517 -12.99 13.10 -17.84
N PHE A 518 -11.98 13.95 -17.65
CA PHE A 518 -12.19 15.38 -17.35
C PHE A 518 -12.96 16.10 -18.46
N ARG A 519 -12.51 15.93 -19.70
CA ARG A 519 -13.12 16.56 -20.87
C ARG A 519 -14.60 16.18 -21.02
N ASP A 520 -14.90 14.90 -20.89
CA ASP A 520 -16.24 14.34 -21.00
C ASP A 520 -17.16 14.77 -19.84
N GLN A 521 -16.59 15.20 -18.72
CA GLN A 521 -17.31 15.60 -17.51
C GLN A 521 -17.32 17.12 -17.29
N GLY A 522 -17.19 17.91 -18.36
CA GLY A 522 -17.42 19.35 -18.32
C GLY A 522 -16.24 20.20 -17.88
N PHE A 523 -15.02 19.64 -17.82
CA PHE A 523 -13.77 20.37 -17.58
C PHE A 523 -13.07 20.67 -18.91
N GLY A 524 -13.69 21.54 -19.71
CA GLY A 524 -13.30 21.77 -21.11
C GLY A 524 -12.15 22.74 -21.35
N ASP A 525 -11.82 23.61 -20.39
CA ASP A 525 -10.80 24.66 -20.57
C ASP A 525 -9.38 24.19 -20.30
N GLY A 526 -9.24 23.00 -19.71
CA GLY A 526 -7.98 22.30 -19.66
C GLY A 526 -7.97 21.12 -18.69
N GLN A 527 -7.03 20.23 -18.96
CA GLN A 527 -6.84 18.99 -18.23
C GLN A 527 -5.37 18.57 -18.34
N ALA A 528 -4.83 18.06 -17.25
CA ALA A 528 -3.46 17.60 -17.15
C ALA A 528 -3.36 16.44 -16.16
N ALA A 529 -2.30 15.66 -16.29
CA ALA A 529 -2.05 14.51 -15.43
C ALA A 529 -0.57 14.18 -15.40
N GLY A 530 -0.13 13.56 -14.31
CA GLY A 530 1.18 12.94 -14.15
C GLY A 530 1.08 11.75 -13.21
N ASP A 531 1.85 10.70 -13.48
CA ASP A 531 2.04 9.63 -12.51
C ASP A 531 2.97 10.09 -11.35
N VAL A 532 2.94 9.38 -10.21
CA VAL A 532 3.66 9.80 -9.00
C VAL A 532 5.18 9.84 -9.24
N GLU A 533 5.70 9.01 -10.15
CA GLU A 533 7.11 9.01 -10.53
C GLU A 533 7.48 10.31 -11.24
N PHE A 534 6.67 10.71 -12.22
CA PHE A 534 6.87 11.96 -12.95
C PHE A 534 6.81 13.16 -12.00
N LEU A 535 5.81 13.17 -11.11
CA LEU A 535 5.60 14.26 -10.15
C LEU A 535 6.74 14.37 -9.15
N TRP A 536 7.26 13.24 -8.66
CA TRP A 536 8.49 13.24 -7.86
C TRP A 536 9.67 13.84 -8.63
N LYS A 537 9.88 13.40 -9.88
CA LYS A 537 11.02 13.86 -10.68
C LYS A 537 10.93 15.35 -11.01
N LYS A 538 9.73 15.85 -11.30
CA LYS A 538 9.52 17.19 -11.88
C LYS A 538 9.04 18.26 -10.91
N TRP A 539 8.26 17.90 -9.89
CA TRP A 539 7.63 18.87 -8.99
C TRP A 539 8.25 18.93 -7.60
N VAL A 540 9.01 17.91 -7.20
CA VAL A 540 9.80 17.94 -5.96
C VAL A 540 11.18 18.50 -6.28
N SER A 541 11.61 19.52 -5.53
CA SER A 541 12.93 20.13 -5.71
C SER A 541 14.04 19.15 -5.30
N GLU A 542 15.24 19.33 -5.84
CA GLU A 542 16.40 18.51 -5.44
C GLU A 542 16.69 18.63 -3.94
N GLU A 543 16.54 19.82 -3.35
CA GLU A 543 16.67 20.02 -1.90
C GLU A 543 15.67 19.18 -1.10
N GLU A 544 14.41 19.12 -1.52
CA GLU A 544 13.42 18.28 -0.86
C GLU A 544 13.67 16.78 -1.09
N LYS A 545 14.18 16.39 -2.27
CA LYS A 545 14.60 15.01 -2.53
C LYS A 545 15.75 14.60 -1.62
N ASP A 546 16.76 15.46 -1.44
CA ASP A 546 17.88 15.24 -0.54
C ASP A 546 17.41 15.15 0.92
N ARG A 547 16.52 16.05 1.35
CA ARG A 547 15.92 16.03 2.69
C ARG A 547 15.18 14.71 2.93
N VAL A 548 14.33 14.29 2.00
CA VAL A 548 13.56 13.05 2.10
C VAL A 548 14.46 11.81 2.06
N ALA A 549 15.51 11.81 1.23
CA ALA A 549 16.50 10.73 1.17
C ALA A 549 17.27 10.58 2.49
N GLY A 550 17.47 11.67 3.23
CA GLY A 550 18.09 11.66 4.55
C GLY A 550 17.23 11.08 5.68
N LEU A 551 15.91 10.93 5.48
CA LEU A 551 14.99 10.42 6.52
C LEU A 551 15.06 8.89 6.66
N GLU A 552 15.06 8.18 5.53
CA GLU A 552 15.05 6.72 5.48
C GLU A 552 15.82 6.23 4.25
N MET A 553 16.61 5.16 4.44
CA MET A 553 17.26 4.46 3.33
C MET A 553 16.21 3.75 2.49
N LEU A 554 16.25 3.98 1.18
CA LEU A 554 15.52 3.22 0.18
C LEU A 554 16.56 2.63 -0.79
N ASP A 555 16.85 1.36 -0.61
CA ASP A 555 17.80 0.57 -1.39
C ASP A 555 17.24 0.15 -2.75
N GLU A 556 15.91 -0.05 -2.86
CA GLU A 556 15.21 -0.48 -4.08
C GLU A 556 14.45 0.69 -4.74
N MET A 557 15.18 1.60 -5.39
CA MET A 557 14.58 2.74 -6.10
C MET A 557 13.66 2.30 -7.24
N GLU A 558 13.99 1.20 -7.92
CA GLU A 558 13.24 0.62 -9.03
C GLU A 558 11.87 0.10 -8.59
N GLU A 559 11.77 -0.50 -7.40
CA GLU A 559 10.48 -0.93 -6.84
C GLU A 559 9.57 0.27 -6.54
N TRP A 560 10.16 1.35 -6.01
CA TRP A 560 9.42 2.59 -5.78
C TRP A 560 8.98 3.23 -7.10
N GLU A 561 9.84 3.30 -8.12
CA GLU A 561 9.47 3.82 -9.44
C GLU A 561 8.35 2.99 -10.05
N LEU A 562 8.40 1.66 -9.93
CA LEU A 562 7.35 0.77 -10.40
C LEU A 562 6.03 1.07 -9.70
N LEU A 563 6.00 1.17 -8.37
CA LEU A 563 4.79 1.54 -7.62
C LEU A 563 4.29 2.95 -7.99
N ALA A 564 5.19 3.92 -8.08
CA ALA A 564 4.86 5.32 -8.33
C ALA A 564 4.23 5.52 -9.71
N ARG A 565 4.58 4.72 -10.71
CA ARG A 565 3.96 4.76 -12.05
C ARG A 565 2.52 4.23 -12.11
N HIS A 566 2.05 3.60 -11.02
CA HIS A 566 0.70 3.01 -10.89
C HIS A 566 -0.28 3.87 -10.11
N TYR A 567 0.12 5.07 -9.72
CA TYR A 567 -0.76 6.08 -9.14
C TYR A 567 -0.58 7.37 -9.93
N CYS A 568 -1.67 8.10 -10.17
CA CYS A 568 -1.59 9.39 -10.82
C CYS A 568 -2.29 10.48 -10.04
N ILE A 569 -1.83 11.70 -10.26
CA ILE A 569 -2.60 12.90 -9.98
C ILE A 569 -3.01 13.50 -11.31
N ALA A 570 -4.31 13.69 -11.47
CA ALA A 570 -4.89 14.30 -12.66
C ALA A 570 -5.80 15.46 -12.22
N TRP A 571 -5.78 16.55 -12.96
CA TRP A 571 -6.55 17.74 -12.66
C TRP A 571 -7.14 18.32 -13.93
N GLY A 572 -8.37 18.82 -13.83
CA GLY A 572 -9.09 19.47 -14.91
C GLY A 572 -9.88 20.65 -14.41
N TRP A 573 -10.12 21.62 -15.28
CA TRP A 573 -10.82 22.85 -14.92
C TRP A 573 -11.72 23.35 -16.05
N ARG A 574 -12.70 24.13 -15.62
CA ARG A 574 -13.53 25.01 -16.42
C ARG A 574 -13.43 26.39 -15.78
N ASP A 575 -12.96 27.37 -16.52
CA ASP A 575 -12.94 28.79 -16.16
C ASP A 575 -14.20 29.48 -16.73
N ARG A 576 -14.33 30.78 -16.46
CA ARG A 576 -15.30 31.66 -17.11
C ARG A 576 -14.53 32.77 -17.82
N ASP A 577 -15.04 33.30 -18.93
CA ASP A 577 -14.32 34.28 -19.75
C ASP A 577 -13.82 35.51 -18.95
N ASP A 578 -14.55 35.91 -17.92
CA ASP A 578 -14.26 37.03 -17.02
C ASP A 578 -13.59 36.61 -15.69
N ILE A 579 -13.49 35.31 -15.38
CA ILE A 579 -12.86 34.79 -14.15
C ILE A 579 -11.99 33.56 -14.49
N SER A 580 -10.66 33.77 -14.54
CA SER A 580 -9.70 32.66 -14.68
C SER A 580 -9.21 32.19 -13.30
N ALA A 581 -10.07 31.47 -12.58
CA ALA A 581 -9.79 30.96 -11.24
C ALA A 581 -8.65 29.92 -11.23
N PHE A 582 -8.46 29.21 -12.34
CA PHE A 582 -7.47 28.14 -12.48
C PHE A 582 -6.25 28.55 -13.33
N ALA A 583 -6.03 29.85 -13.54
CA ALA A 583 -4.87 30.35 -14.28
C ALA A 583 -3.52 29.80 -13.76
N GLY A 584 -3.39 29.64 -12.44
CA GLY A 584 -2.19 29.11 -11.78
C GLY A 584 -1.87 27.64 -12.09
N TRP A 585 -2.79 26.91 -12.72
CA TRP A 585 -2.59 25.52 -13.16
C TRP A 585 -2.07 25.44 -14.60
N LYS A 586 -2.33 26.46 -15.44
CA LYS A 586 -1.94 26.46 -16.86
C LYS A 586 -0.42 26.42 -17.08
N THR A 587 0.36 26.80 -16.07
CA THR A 587 1.83 26.83 -16.10
C THR A 587 2.48 25.60 -15.47
N LEU A 588 1.70 24.67 -14.91
CA LEU A 588 2.24 23.47 -14.27
C LEU A 588 2.69 22.46 -15.33
N GLU A 589 3.88 21.89 -15.14
CA GLU A 589 4.40 20.85 -16.03
C GLU A 589 3.57 19.57 -15.86
N ALA A 590 3.05 19.04 -16.96
CA ALA A 590 2.27 17.80 -16.97
C ALA A 590 2.96 16.75 -17.85
N GLN A 591 2.78 15.48 -17.51
CA GLN A 591 3.35 14.37 -18.26
C GLN A 591 2.66 14.28 -19.62
N GLN A 592 3.44 14.18 -20.69
CA GLN A 592 2.94 14.01 -22.06
C GLN A 592 2.84 12.51 -22.39
N GLY A 593 1.68 12.09 -22.92
CA GLY A 593 1.38 10.66 -23.11
C GLY A 593 1.22 9.91 -21.79
N GLY A 594 1.04 8.59 -21.86
CA GLY A 594 1.08 7.69 -20.69
C GLY A 594 -0.17 6.87 -20.41
#